data_AF-A0A1Z9SNV7-F1
#
_entry.id   AF-A0A1Z9SNV7-F1
#
_cell.length_a   1.000
_cell.length_b   1.000
_cell.length_c   1.000
_cell.angle_alpha   90.00
_cell.angle_beta   90.00
_cell.angle_gamma   90.00
#
_symmetry.space_group_name_H-M   'P 1'
#
loop_
_entity.id
_entity.type
_entity.pdbx_description
1 polymer ?
#
loop_
_entity_poly.entity_id
_entity_poly.type
_entity_poly.pdbx_seq_one_letter_code
_entity_poly.pdbx_strand_id
1 'polypeptide(L)'
;MSNRTAAKRTERDMSYTDLRDYIEELKRRDLLRIIDGQVCKDTELVPLVRLQFRGLPESERRAFWFRNVTDARRRNFDASVVLGSLGCSRAVYAAALGVDVDEIGARWAQAQGTHLLPEQVAQDQAPCKEVVLTAPDLEGGVDRFPHLVSTPASIPRPSSPLASG
;
A
#
# COMPACT_ATOMS: atom_id res chain seq x y z
N MET A 1 -13.52 -46.35 19.31
CA MET A 1 -13.96 -44.98 19.61
C MET A 1 -12.77 -44.22 20.18
N SER A 2 -12.09 -43.40 19.39
CA SER A 2 -11.02 -42.54 19.88
C SER A 2 -11.23 -41.17 19.26
N ASN A 3 -11.90 -40.30 20.01
CA ASN A 3 -12.13 -38.91 19.65
C ASN A 3 -10.76 -38.20 19.69
N ARG A 4 -10.20 -37.92 18.52
CA ARG A 4 -9.17 -36.89 18.38
C ARG A 4 -9.86 -35.54 18.60
N THR A 5 -9.72 -35.03 19.81
CA THR A 5 -10.00 -33.65 20.16
C THR A 5 -9.26 -32.75 19.16
N ALA A 6 -10.02 -32.09 18.28
CA ALA A 6 -9.51 -31.05 17.41
C ALA A 6 -8.87 -29.97 18.31
N ALA A 7 -7.55 -29.82 18.20
CA ALA A 7 -6.84 -28.75 18.85
C ALA A 7 -7.45 -27.43 18.37
N LYS A 8 -8.08 -26.71 19.31
CA LYS A 8 -8.59 -25.35 19.13
C LYS A 8 -7.43 -24.50 18.62
N ARG A 9 -7.49 -24.10 17.34
CA ARG A 9 -6.52 -23.22 16.69
C ARG A 9 -6.56 -21.90 17.46
N THR A 10 -5.60 -21.66 18.35
CA THR A 10 -5.43 -20.36 19.00
C THR A 10 -5.31 -19.35 17.87
N GLU A 11 -6.26 -18.42 17.80
CA GLU A 11 -6.18 -17.24 16.94
C GLU A 11 -4.83 -16.59 17.25
N ARG A 12 -3.86 -16.83 16.35
CA ARG A 12 -2.65 -16.04 16.33
C ARG A 12 -3.15 -14.67 15.94
N ASP A 13 -3.17 -13.76 16.91
CA ASP A 13 -3.54 -12.36 16.77
C ASP A 13 -2.62 -11.74 15.70
N MET A 14 -3.00 -11.93 14.44
CA MET A 14 -2.39 -11.20 13.34
C MET A 14 -2.84 -9.78 13.56
N SER A 15 -1.88 -8.91 13.90
CA SER A 15 -2.14 -7.51 14.26
C SER A 15 -2.96 -6.77 13.19
N TYR A 16 -2.92 -7.22 11.94
CA TYR A 16 -3.80 -6.79 10.86
C TYR A 16 -3.86 -7.86 9.75
N THR A 17 -5.00 -7.97 9.07
CA THR A 17 -5.23 -8.99 8.04
C THR A 17 -5.19 -8.45 6.62
N ASP A 18 -5.35 -7.13 6.45
CA ASP A 18 -5.29 -6.46 5.16
C ASP A 18 -4.62 -5.07 5.23
N LEU A 19 -4.61 -4.37 4.10
CA LEU A 19 -4.02 -3.03 3.99
C LEU A 19 -4.77 -1.98 4.82
N ARG A 20 -6.08 -2.08 5.00
CA ARG A 20 -6.90 -1.07 5.71
C ARG A 20 -6.62 -1.17 7.20
N ASP A 21 -6.63 -2.39 7.73
CA ASP A 21 -6.23 -2.66 9.11
C ASP A 21 -4.80 -2.14 9.37
N TYR A 22 -3.88 -2.38 8.42
CA TYR A 22 -2.51 -1.90 8.53
C TYR A 22 -2.38 -0.36 8.53
N ILE A 23 -3.16 0.34 7.71
CA ILE A 23 -3.20 1.82 7.70
C ILE A 23 -3.69 2.35 9.05
N GLU A 24 -4.70 1.73 9.64
CA GLU A 24 -5.18 2.11 10.98
C GLU A 24 -4.12 1.82 12.06
N GLU A 25 -3.35 0.74 11.93
CA GLU A 25 -2.24 0.47 12.85
C GLU A 25 -1.12 1.51 12.72
N LEU A 26 -0.75 1.91 11.49
CA LEU A 26 0.21 3.00 11.29
C LEU A 26 -0.27 4.31 11.91
N LYS A 27 -1.57 4.61 11.79
CA LYS A 27 -2.19 5.79 12.41
C LYS A 27 -2.18 5.68 13.94
N ARG A 28 -2.50 4.52 14.51
CA ARG A 28 -2.47 4.26 15.96
C ARG A 28 -1.07 4.44 16.55
N ARG A 29 -0.03 4.05 15.80
CA ARG A 29 1.39 4.20 16.19
C ARG A 29 1.97 5.59 15.89
N ASP A 30 1.18 6.54 15.39
CA ASP A 30 1.65 7.86 14.93
C ASP A 30 2.72 7.80 13.81
N LEU A 31 2.71 6.72 13.03
CA LEU A 31 3.61 6.45 11.89
C LEU A 31 3.01 6.85 10.54
N LEU A 32 1.81 7.42 10.53
CA LEU A 32 1.10 7.85 9.32
C LEU A 32 0.82 9.36 9.32
N ARG A 33 1.13 10.02 8.21
CA ARG A 33 0.68 11.38 7.92
C ARG A 33 -0.50 11.35 6.94
N ILE A 34 -1.65 11.84 7.39
CA ILE A 34 -2.85 11.95 6.54
C ILE A 34 -2.89 13.33 5.90
N ILE A 35 -3.08 13.37 4.58
CA ILE A 35 -3.15 14.59 3.76
C ILE A 35 -4.51 14.65 3.06
N ASP A 36 -5.29 15.66 3.45
CA ASP A 36 -6.66 15.88 2.98
C ASP A 36 -6.75 16.92 1.86
N GLY A 37 -5.73 17.77 1.76
CA GLY A 37 -5.60 18.72 0.68
C GLY A 37 -5.45 18.02 -0.67
N GLN A 38 -5.82 18.73 -1.74
CA GLN A 38 -5.63 18.26 -3.09
C GLN A 38 -4.13 18.15 -3.40
N VAL A 39 -3.69 17.00 -3.92
CA VAL A 39 -2.29 16.73 -4.27
C VAL A 39 -2.18 16.17 -5.69
N CYS A 40 -1.36 16.79 -6.51
CA CYS A 40 -1.06 16.35 -7.86
C CYS A 40 -0.08 15.16 -7.87
N LYS A 41 -0.51 14.05 -8.46
CA LYS A 41 0.29 12.82 -8.58
C LYS A 41 1.56 12.98 -9.42
N ASP A 42 1.54 13.91 -10.38
CA ASP A 42 2.62 14.09 -11.34
C ASP A 42 3.75 14.97 -10.78
N THR A 43 3.45 15.81 -9.79
CA THR A 43 4.38 16.86 -9.31
C THR A 43 4.60 16.87 -7.80
N GLU A 44 3.69 16.35 -6.98
CA GLU A 44 3.71 16.59 -5.53
C GLU A 44 3.85 15.30 -4.70
N LEU A 45 3.16 14.21 -5.05
CA LEU A 45 3.15 12.97 -4.24
C LEU A 45 4.56 12.51 -3.84
N VAL A 46 5.40 12.20 -4.84
CA VAL A 46 6.74 11.66 -4.60
C VAL A 46 7.68 12.71 -4.00
N PRO A 47 7.74 13.96 -4.49
CA PRO A 47 8.57 14.99 -3.87
C PRO A 47 8.24 15.24 -2.40
N LEU A 48 6.96 15.31 -2.01
CA LEU A 48 6.56 15.51 -0.62
C LEU A 48 7.07 14.39 0.29
N VAL A 49 6.91 13.13 -0.11
CA VAL A 49 7.43 12.01 0.67
C VAL A 49 8.97 12.00 0.66
N ARG A 50 9.61 12.43 -0.43
CA ARG A 50 11.09 12.50 -0.50
C ARG A 50 11.68 13.60 0.40
N LEU A 51 10.96 14.67 0.68
CA LEU A 51 11.44 15.76 1.53
C LEU A 51 11.83 15.28 2.93
N GLN A 52 11.09 14.33 3.51
CA GLN A 52 11.41 13.83 4.86
C GLN A 52 12.80 13.22 4.93
N PHE A 53 13.29 12.59 3.85
CA PHE A 53 14.63 11.99 3.83
C PHE A 53 15.76 13.01 3.76
N ARG A 54 15.46 14.27 3.41
CA ARG A 54 16.45 15.36 3.36
C ARG A 54 16.53 16.14 4.68
N GLY A 55 15.44 16.19 5.44
CA GLY A 55 15.32 17.07 6.59
C GLY A 55 15.07 16.39 7.93
N LEU A 56 14.58 15.14 7.95
CA LEU A 56 14.20 14.46 9.18
C LEU A 56 15.12 13.28 9.51
N PRO A 57 15.43 13.06 10.81
CA PRO A 57 16.04 11.82 11.26
C PRO A 57 15.10 10.64 10.99
N GLU A 58 15.65 9.42 10.89
CA GLU A 58 14.87 8.23 10.52
C GLU A 58 13.67 7.98 11.45
N SER A 59 13.83 8.24 12.75
CA SER A 59 12.78 8.09 13.77
C SER A 59 11.56 8.97 13.53
N GLU A 60 11.69 10.07 12.80
CA GLU A 60 10.61 11.01 12.51
C GLU A 60 9.97 10.78 11.13
N ARG A 61 10.50 9.85 10.33
CA ARG A 61 9.98 9.55 8.99
C ARG A 61 8.72 8.70 9.09
N ARG A 62 7.70 9.09 8.33
CA ARG A 62 6.36 8.52 8.37
C ARG A 62 5.91 8.06 6.98
N ALA A 63 4.95 7.16 6.95
CA ALA A 63 4.17 6.88 5.74
C ALA A 63 3.19 8.03 5.49
N PHE A 64 2.72 8.19 4.25
CA PHE A 64 1.76 9.23 3.88
C PHE A 64 0.51 8.61 3.26
N TRP A 65 -0.66 9.10 3.65
CA TRP A 65 -1.94 8.78 3.03
C TRP A 65 -2.57 10.04 2.45
N PHE A 66 -2.60 10.09 1.12
CA PHE A 66 -3.18 11.17 0.33
C PHE A 66 -4.62 10.82 -0.05
N ARG A 67 -5.60 11.51 0.53
CA ARG A 67 -7.02 11.22 0.33
C ARG A 67 -7.63 11.91 -0.89
N ASN A 68 -6.99 12.96 -1.40
CA ASN A 68 -7.48 13.73 -2.54
C ASN A 68 -6.36 13.91 -3.58
N VAL A 69 -6.40 13.08 -4.62
CA VAL A 69 -5.36 13.04 -5.65
C VAL A 69 -5.88 13.58 -6.98
N THR A 70 -5.07 14.40 -7.63
CA THR A 70 -5.28 14.90 -9.00
C THR A 70 -4.09 14.63 -9.90
N ASP A 71 -4.18 15.03 -11.17
CA ASP A 71 -3.05 15.08 -12.09
C ASP A 71 -2.80 16.49 -12.65
N ALA A 72 -1.77 16.65 -13.48
CA ALA A 72 -1.44 17.91 -14.14
C ALA A 72 -2.54 18.42 -15.10
N ARG A 73 -3.51 17.56 -15.46
CA ARG A 73 -4.68 17.89 -16.28
C ARG A 73 -5.91 18.23 -15.43
N ARG A 74 -5.75 18.34 -14.11
CA ARG A 74 -6.80 18.59 -13.12
C ARG A 74 -7.90 17.53 -13.10
N ARG A 75 -7.60 16.30 -13.52
CA ARG A 75 -8.51 15.17 -13.32
C ARG A 75 -8.49 14.77 -11.85
N ASN A 76 -9.67 14.58 -11.26
CA ASN A 76 -9.81 14.01 -9.93
C ASN A 76 -9.89 12.48 -10.04
N PHE A 77 -9.25 11.78 -9.10
CA PHE A 77 -9.30 10.33 -9.02
C PHE A 77 -10.24 9.90 -7.89
N ASP A 78 -11.12 8.93 -8.17
CA ASP A 78 -11.90 8.22 -7.16
C ASP A 78 -11.05 7.14 -6.48
N ALA A 79 -9.92 7.56 -5.92
CA ALA A 79 -8.96 6.72 -5.25
C ALA A 79 -8.06 7.55 -4.32
N SER A 80 -7.59 6.92 -3.24
CA SER A 80 -6.56 7.49 -2.38
C SER A 80 -5.22 6.77 -2.59
N VAL A 81 -4.12 7.42 -2.22
CA VAL A 81 -2.78 6.87 -2.39
C VAL A 81 -2.06 6.81 -1.05
N VAL A 82 -1.54 5.63 -0.71
CA VAL A 82 -0.61 5.47 0.41
C VAL A 82 0.80 5.30 -0.14
N LEU A 83 1.75 6.09 0.36
CA LEU A 83 3.13 6.07 -0.08
C LEU A 83 4.07 5.96 1.12
N GLY A 84 5.09 5.12 1.00
CA GLY A 84 6.10 4.96 2.05
C GLY A 84 5.69 4.01 3.19
N SER A 85 4.60 3.27 3.03
CA SER A 85 4.04 2.36 4.04
C SER A 85 4.92 1.17 4.44
N LEU A 86 6.08 0.96 3.81
CA LEU A 86 7.03 -0.10 4.19
C LEU A 86 8.46 0.40 4.42
N GLY A 87 8.84 1.52 3.79
CA GLY A 87 10.26 1.88 3.59
C GLY A 87 10.69 3.22 4.20
N CYS A 88 9.80 3.92 4.90
CA CYS A 88 10.14 5.25 5.42
C CYS A 88 11.05 5.21 6.65
N SER A 89 10.93 4.17 7.48
CA SER A 89 11.76 3.97 8.67
C SER A 89 11.72 2.51 9.12
N ARG A 90 12.67 2.10 9.96
CA ARG A 90 12.63 0.80 10.64
C ARG A 90 11.36 0.61 11.47
N ALA A 91 10.81 1.67 12.07
CA ALA A 91 9.56 1.61 12.83
C ALA A 91 8.35 1.29 11.94
N VAL A 92 8.25 1.91 10.76
CA VAL A 92 7.22 1.59 9.76
C VAL A 92 7.37 0.15 9.28
N TYR A 93 8.61 -0.30 9.04
CA TYR A 93 8.86 -1.67 8.59
C TYR A 93 8.54 -2.74 9.66
N ALA A 94 8.90 -2.48 10.92
CA ALA A 94 8.51 -3.31 12.06
C ALA A 94 6.99 -3.37 12.22
N ALA A 95 6.33 -2.20 12.10
CA ALA A 95 4.88 -2.12 12.10
C ALA A 95 4.26 -2.96 10.98
N ALA A 96 4.87 -3.04 9.79
CA ALA A 96 4.43 -3.86 8.66
C ALA A 96 4.62 -5.37 8.86
N LEU A 97 5.54 -5.76 9.74
CA LEU A 97 5.78 -7.16 10.13
C LEU A 97 5.00 -7.59 11.38
N GLY A 98 4.33 -6.64 12.04
CA GLY A 98 3.58 -6.85 13.27
C GLY A 98 4.47 -7.12 14.49
N VAL A 99 5.68 -6.57 14.51
CA VAL A 99 6.68 -6.81 15.56
C VAL A 99 7.34 -5.51 16.01
N ASP A 100 8.19 -5.57 17.03
CA ASP A 100 9.06 -4.46 17.41
C ASP A 100 10.32 -4.39 16.53
N VAL A 101 10.99 -3.23 16.55
CA VAL A 101 12.15 -2.94 15.68
C VAL A 101 13.30 -3.94 15.86
N ASP A 102 13.49 -4.43 17.08
CA ASP A 102 14.57 -5.36 17.42
C ASP A 102 14.25 -6.81 17.00
N GLU A 103 12.98 -7.10 16.69
CA GLU A 103 12.49 -8.44 16.35
C GLU A 103 12.41 -8.69 14.83
N ILE A 104 12.62 -7.66 14.00
CA ILE A 104 12.56 -7.75 12.53
C ILE A 104 13.37 -8.95 12.01
N GLY A 105 14.60 -9.12 12.49
CA GLY A 105 15.48 -10.20 12.05
C GLY A 105 14.96 -11.59 12.42
N ALA A 106 14.48 -11.75 13.66
CA ALA A 106 13.91 -13.00 14.14
C ALA A 106 12.63 -13.37 13.36
N ARG A 107 11.79 -12.37 13.06
CA ARG A 107 10.57 -12.55 12.27
C ARG A 107 10.86 -13.04 10.86
N TRP A 108 11.88 -12.50 10.21
CA TRP A 108 12.33 -12.95 8.90
C TRP A 108 12.88 -14.37 8.93
N ALA A 109 13.73 -14.71 9.91
CA ALA A 109 14.26 -16.06 10.07
C ALA A 109 13.15 -17.09 10.28
N GLN A 110 12.14 -16.75 11.10
CA GLN A 110 10.96 -17.59 11.29
C GLN A 110 10.19 -17.82 9.97
N ALA A 111 9.93 -16.75 9.21
CA ALA A 111 9.18 -16.85 7.96
C ALA A 111 9.88 -17.72 6.91
N GLN A 112 11.22 -17.67 6.84
CA GLN A 112 12.02 -18.52 5.94
C GLN A 112 12.02 -20.00 6.38
N GLY A 113 11.94 -20.27 7.69
CA GLY A 113 11.89 -21.63 8.21
C GLY A 113 10.49 -22.25 8.20
N THR A 114 9.44 -21.45 8.08
CA THR A 114 8.05 -21.90 8.22
C THR A 114 7.14 -21.20 7.20
N HIS A 115 7.10 -21.75 6.00
CA HIS A 115 6.21 -21.29 4.94
C HIS A 115 4.77 -21.75 5.17
N LEU A 116 3.82 -20.83 5.00
CA LEU A 116 2.39 -21.15 4.98
C LEU A 116 1.91 -21.18 3.54
N LEU A 117 1.16 -22.22 3.17
CA LEU A 117 0.50 -22.28 1.87
C LEU A 117 -0.73 -21.35 1.88
N PRO A 118 -1.01 -20.64 0.79
CA PRO A 118 -2.24 -19.87 0.67
C PRO A 118 -3.45 -20.80 0.63
N GLU A 119 -4.54 -20.37 1.24
CA GLU A 119 -5.83 -21.06 1.16
C GLU A 119 -6.75 -20.34 0.18
N GLN A 120 -7.53 -21.11 -0.60
CA GLN A 120 -8.53 -20.55 -1.47
C GLN A 120 -9.74 -20.10 -0.65
N VAL A 121 -10.16 -18.85 -0.83
CA VAL A 121 -11.35 -18.27 -0.20
C VAL A 121 -12.49 -18.13 -1.19
N ALA A 122 -13.72 -18.09 -0.69
CA ALA A 122 -14.90 -17.84 -1.51
C ALA A 122 -14.93 -16.40 -2.05
N GLN A 123 -15.64 -16.17 -3.14
CA GLN A 123 -15.66 -14.86 -3.81
C GLN A 123 -16.28 -13.75 -2.94
N ASP A 124 -17.29 -14.08 -2.15
CA ASP A 124 -17.94 -13.18 -1.18
C ASP A 124 -17.02 -12.80 -0.01
N GLN A 125 -15.91 -13.52 0.17
CA GLN A 125 -14.87 -13.22 1.15
C GLN A 125 -13.64 -12.53 0.53
N ALA A 126 -13.72 -12.12 -0.74
CA ALA A 126 -12.61 -11.51 -1.47
C ALA A 126 -12.94 -10.06 -1.88
N PRO A 127 -12.70 -9.05 -1.01
CA PRO A 127 -12.95 -7.63 -1.31
C PRO A 127 -12.25 -7.14 -2.59
N CYS A 128 -11.13 -7.77 -2.98
CA CYS A 128 -10.45 -7.47 -4.25
C CYS A 128 -11.26 -7.81 -5.51
N LYS A 129 -12.41 -8.50 -5.38
CA LYS A 129 -13.30 -8.89 -6.46
C LYS A 129 -14.63 -8.11 -6.48
N GLU A 130 -14.80 -7.11 -5.61
CA GLU A 130 -16.02 -6.27 -5.59
C GLU A 130 -16.24 -5.50 -6.90
N VAL A 131 -15.15 -5.09 -7.55
CA VAL A 131 -15.19 -4.38 -8.83
C VAL A 131 -14.39 -5.17 -9.87
N VAL A 132 -15.08 -5.70 -10.88
CA VAL A 132 -14.48 -6.39 -12.02
C VAL A 132 -14.84 -5.63 -13.29
N LEU A 133 -13.83 -5.09 -13.97
CA LEU A 133 -13.99 -4.38 -15.24
C LEU A 133 -13.43 -5.22 -16.37
N THR A 134 -14.22 -5.43 -17.41
CA THR A 134 -13.83 -6.11 -18.66
C THR A 134 -14.13 -5.21 -19.84
N ALA A 135 -13.50 -5.46 -21.01
CA ALA A 135 -13.87 -4.74 -22.22
C ALA A 135 -15.38 -4.95 -22.51
N PRO A 136 -16.14 -3.92 -22.92
CA PRO A 136 -15.71 -2.57 -23.33
C PRO A 136 -15.59 -1.53 -22.19
N ASP A 137 -15.95 -1.86 -20.95
CA ASP A 137 -16.06 -0.93 -19.81
C ASP A 137 -14.70 -0.49 -19.20
N LEU A 138 -13.59 -0.80 -19.87
CA LEU A 138 -12.22 -0.44 -19.49
C LEU A 138 -11.88 1.02 -19.89
N GLU A 139 -12.77 1.96 -19.58
CA GLU A 139 -12.59 3.38 -19.91
C GLU A 139 -11.29 3.94 -19.31
N GLY A 140 -10.44 4.53 -20.16
CA GLY A 140 -9.16 5.10 -19.76
C GLY A 140 -8.09 4.08 -19.34
N GLY A 141 -8.39 2.78 -19.36
CA GLY A 141 -7.45 1.71 -19.03
C GLY A 141 -6.70 1.96 -17.71
N VAL A 142 -5.37 1.88 -17.76
CA VAL A 142 -4.49 2.09 -16.60
C VAL A 142 -4.48 3.57 -16.15
N ASP A 143 -4.80 4.52 -17.04
CA ASP A 143 -4.82 5.95 -16.73
C ASP A 143 -6.00 6.36 -15.83
N ARG A 144 -6.92 5.43 -15.55
CA ARG A 144 -7.98 5.59 -14.54
C ARG A 144 -7.40 5.62 -13.12
N PHE A 145 -6.24 5.02 -12.88
CA PHE A 145 -5.62 4.98 -11.56
C PHE A 145 -4.56 6.07 -11.41
N PRO A 146 -4.37 6.62 -10.18
CA PRO A 146 -3.35 7.61 -9.90
C PRO A 146 -1.95 6.97 -9.82
N HIS A 147 -1.47 6.41 -10.93
CA HIS A 147 -0.15 5.81 -11.01
C HIS A 147 0.93 6.86 -10.78
N LEU A 148 1.95 6.47 -10.02
CA LEU A 148 3.02 7.36 -9.58
C LEU A 148 3.97 7.69 -10.72
N VAL A 149 4.42 8.95 -10.75
CA VAL A 149 5.57 9.40 -11.52
C VAL A 149 6.72 9.59 -10.54
N SER A 150 7.68 8.65 -10.54
CA SER A 150 8.80 8.67 -9.58
C SER A 150 9.83 9.76 -9.87
N THR A 151 9.96 10.14 -11.13
CA THR A 151 10.93 11.13 -11.60
C THR A 151 10.26 12.04 -12.65
N PRO A 152 9.90 13.28 -12.31
CA PRO A 152 9.14 14.18 -13.21
C PRO A 152 9.82 14.44 -14.56
N ALA A 153 11.16 14.31 -14.64
CA ALA A 153 11.95 14.64 -15.82
C ALA A 153 12.42 13.44 -16.67
N SER A 154 12.13 12.19 -16.28
CA SER A 154 12.80 11.00 -16.87
C SER A 154 11.87 9.90 -17.39
N ILE A 155 10.54 10.04 -17.29
CA ILE A 155 9.63 9.02 -17.80
C ILE A 155 9.22 9.37 -19.24
N PRO A 156 9.53 8.54 -20.25
CA PRO A 156 8.96 8.68 -21.57
C PRO A 156 7.43 8.56 -21.45
N ARG A 157 6.71 9.63 -21.81
CA ARG A 157 5.26 9.61 -21.93
C ARG A 157 4.88 8.49 -22.92
N PRO A 158 3.87 7.63 -22.67
CA PRO A 158 3.44 6.67 -23.67
C PRO A 158 3.00 7.44 -24.92
N SER A 159 3.77 7.33 -26.00
CA SER A 159 3.40 7.83 -27.31
C SER A 159 2.38 6.85 -27.89
N SER A 160 1.09 7.15 -27.79
CA SER A 160 0.12 6.54 -28.70
C SER A 160 0.51 6.95 -30.11
N PRO A 161 0.81 6.03 -31.03
CA PRO A 161 0.94 6.39 -32.43
C PRO A 161 -0.46 6.82 -32.89
N LEU A 162 -0.61 8.10 -33.24
CA LEU A 162 -1.70 8.54 -34.07
C LEU A 162 -1.65 7.69 -35.34
N ALA A 163 -2.70 6.91 -35.56
CA ALA A 163 -2.93 6.25 -36.84
C ALA A 163 -3.07 7.36 -37.90
N SER A 164 -2.03 7.54 -38.70
CA SER A 164 -2.09 8.27 -39.95
C SER A 164 -2.86 7.40 -40.96
N GLY A 165 -3.80 8.02 -41.66
CA GLY A 165 -4.70 7.37 -42.62
C GLY A 165 -4.05 6.99 -43.95
#